data_AF-A0AAD1YDZ2-F1
#
_entry.id   AF-A0AAD1YDZ2-F1
#
_cell.length_a   1.000
_cell.length_b   1.000
_cell.length_c   1.000
_cell.angle_alpha   90.00
_cell.angle_beta   90.00
_cell.angle_gamma   90.00
#
_symmetry.space_group_name_H-M   'P 1'
#
loop_
_entity.id
_entity.type
_entity.pdbx_description
1 polymer ?
#
loop_
_entity_poly.entity_id
_entity_poly.type
_entity_poly.pdbx_seq_one_letter_code
_entity_poly.pdbx_strand_id
1 'polypeptide(L)'
;MAKVDQYNVLILDDEAFYRKDLWDKYTSHTNIEGLLYLNYDKSNSYEGKIIWSNNKPVVSCRDLLWSGLEDENQLISNINNRINSGYTNINDPNSYSFVYIHVWSNTMDNVYDVVNKLNKNPKVKIVTPDNFMKLIQRNLAENQSL
;
A
#
# COMPACT_ATOMS: atom_id res chain seq x y z
N MET A 1 -12.03 3.31 -16.35
CA MET A 1 -10.56 3.22 -16.19
C MET A 1 -9.85 2.63 -17.41
N ALA A 2 -10.44 1.65 -18.11
CA ALA A 2 -9.78 0.95 -19.23
C ALA A 2 -9.18 1.84 -20.33
N LYS A 3 -9.80 2.99 -20.65
CA LYS A 3 -9.30 3.90 -21.70
C LYS A 3 -7.98 4.61 -21.37
N VAL A 4 -7.56 4.58 -20.11
CA VAL A 4 -6.39 5.30 -19.60
C VAL A 4 -5.45 4.38 -18.80
N ASP A 5 -5.64 3.06 -18.89
CA ASP A 5 -4.82 2.04 -18.23
C ASP A 5 -4.62 2.19 -16.71
N GLN A 6 -5.56 2.84 -16.02
CA GLN A 6 -5.54 3.04 -14.58
C GLN A 6 -6.36 1.97 -13.85
N TYR A 7 -5.88 0.73 -13.81
CA TYR A 7 -6.66 -0.38 -13.26
C TYR A 7 -6.74 -0.38 -11.72
N ASN A 8 -5.89 0.39 -11.04
CA ASN A 8 -5.92 0.54 -9.58
C ASN A 8 -6.44 1.94 -9.20
N VAL A 9 -7.28 2.01 -8.17
CA VAL A 9 -7.90 3.27 -7.73
C VAL A 9 -7.45 3.62 -6.32
N LEU A 10 -6.94 4.83 -6.12
CA LEU A 10 -6.70 5.40 -4.80
C LEU A 10 -8.00 6.05 -4.30
N ILE A 11 -8.45 5.63 -3.12
CA ILE A 11 -9.61 6.19 -2.42
C ILE A 11 -9.12 6.90 -1.16
N LEU A 12 -9.56 8.14 -0.99
CA LEU A 12 -9.43 8.90 0.25
C LEU A 12 -10.85 9.09 0.79
N ASP A 13 -11.11 8.52 1.96
CA ASP A 13 -12.43 8.59 2.60
C ASP A 13 -12.28 8.51 4.13
N ASP A 14 -13.36 8.73 4.86
CA ASP A 14 -13.36 8.77 6.32
C ASP A 14 -13.90 7.46 6.93
N GLU A 15 -13.05 6.77 7.69
CA GLU A 15 -13.36 5.54 8.44
C GLU A 15 -14.09 4.44 7.64
N ALA A 16 -13.83 4.37 6.33
CA ALA A 16 -14.52 3.48 5.42
C ALA A 16 -13.79 2.15 5.17
N PHE A 17 -12.57 1.94 5.70
CA PHE A 17 -11.72 0.82 5.27
C PHE A 17 -12.42 -0.55 5.34
N TYR A 18 -13.24 -0.82 6.37
CA TYR A 18 -13.97 -2.09 6.51
C TYR A 18 -15.36 -2.12 5.84
N ARG A 19 -15.75 -1.08 5.11
CA ARG A 19 -17.03 -0.98 4.37
C ARG A 19 -17.00 -1.79 3.08
N LYS A 20 -16.98 -3.12 3.22
CA LYS A 20 -16.98 -4.05 2.06
C LYS A 20 -18.17 -3.81 1.12
N ASP A 21 -19.33 -3.40 1.65
CA ASP A 21 -20.51 -3.03 0.86
C ASP A 21 -20.27 -1.82 -0.06
N LEU A 22 -19.41 -0.88 0.37
CA LEU A 22 -18.96 0.24 -0.46
C LEU A 22 -17.96 -0.25 -1.51
N TRP A 23 -16.97 -1.03 -1.10
CA TRP A 23 -15.93 -1.54 -1.99
C TRP A 23 -16.45 -2.47 -3.07
N ASP A 24 -17.47 -3.29 -2.76
CA ASP A 24 -18.09 -4.19 -3.73
C ASP A 24 -18.67 -3.43 -4.93
N LYS A 25 -19.07 -2.16 -4.77
CA LYS A 25 -19.50 -1.30 -5.89
C LYS A 25 -18.34 -1.01 -6.84
N TYR A 26 -17.19 -0.61 -6.32
CA TYR A 26 -15.99 -0.35 -7.14
C TYR A 26 -15.42 -1.63 -7.75
N THR A 27 -15.22 -2.66 -6.93
CA THR A 27 -14.54 -3.90 -7.33
C THR A 27 -15.40 -4.79 -8.21
N SER A 28 -16.72 -4.54 -8.33
CA SER A 28 -17.58 -5.23 -9.31
C SER A 28 -17.21 -4.91 -10.76
N HIS A 29 -16.57 -3.75 -11.01
CA HIS A 29 -16.16 -3.35 -12.36
C HIS A 29 -14.94 -4.14 -12.82
N THR A 30 -15.03 -4.78 -14.00
CA THR A 30 -13.96 -5.62 -14.57
C THR A 30 -12.68 -4.85 -14.88
N ASN A 31 -12.76 -3.54 -15.09
CA ASN A 31 -11.63 -2.67 -15.37
C ASN A 31 -11.01 -2.01 -14.12
N ILE A 32 -11.34 -2.50 -12.93
CA ILE A 32 -10.68 -2.15 -11.67
C ILE A 32 -10.09 -3.44 -11.10
N GLU A 33 -8.79 -3.48 -10.83
CA GLU A 33 -8.06 -4.65 -10.32
C GLU A 33 -7.86 -4.61 -8.80
N GLY A 34 -7.93 -3.43 -8.18
CA GLY A 34 -7.88 -3.27 -6.73
C GLY A 34 -7.92 -1.82 -6.29
N LEU A 35 -7.98 -1.63 -4.98
CA LEU A 35 -8.10 -0.32 -4.34
C LEU A 35 -6.93 -0.07 -3.39
N LEU A 36 -6.37 1.13 -3.44
CA LEU A 36 -5.48 1.69 -2.42
C LEU A 36 -6.32 2.62 -1.55
N TYR A 37 -6.21 2.53 -0.23
CA TYR A 37 -7.05 3.30 0.70
C TYR A 37 -6.21 4.19 1.62
N LEU A 38 -6.59 5.46 1.69
CA LEU A 38 -6.14 6.44 2.67
C LEU A 38 -7.31 6.82 3.58
N ASN A 39 -7.10 6.79 4.90
CA ASN A 39 -8.07 7.37 5.82
C ASN A 39 -7.92 8.90 5.85
N TYR A 40 -9.03 9.64 5.87
CA TYR A 40 -9.00 11.09 5.79
C TYR A 40 -8.28 11.75 6.98
N ASP A 41 -8.63 11.37 8.21
CA ASP A 41 -8.02 11.96 9.42
C ASP A 41 -6.52 11.64 9.54
N LYS A 42 -6.15 10.38 9.30
CA LYS A 42 -4.76 9.92 9.31
C LYS A 42 -4.55 8.85 8.26
N SER A 43 -3.87 9.19 7.16
CA SER A 43 -3.80 8.36 5.96
C SER A 43 -3.39 6.90 6.17
N ASN A 44 -2.57 6.60 7.18
CA ASN A 44 -2.12 5.26 7.54
C ASN A 44 -2.80 4.64 8.81
N SER A 45 -4.01 5.08 9.19
CA SER A 45 -4.74 4.57 10.38
C SER A 45 -4.89 3.04 10.45
N TYR A 46 -4.87 2.36 9.31
CA TYR A 46 -5.12 0.91 9.22
C TYR A 46 -3.85 0.09 9.06
N GLU A 47 -2.68 0.72 9.16
CA GLU A 47 -1.36 0.06 9.30
C GLU A 47 -1.09 -1.01 8.22
N GLY A 48 -1.52 -0.75 6.99
CA GLY A 48 -1.28 -1.67 5.87
C GLY A 48 -2.09 -2.96 5.89
N LYS A 49 -3.22 -2.98 6.62
CA LYS A 49 -4.20 -4.05 6.51
C LYS A 49 -4.70 -4.17 5.06
N ILE A 50 -5.02 -5.41 4.68
CA ILE A 50 -5.56 -5.78 3.39
C ILE A 50 -6.88 -6.51 3.63
N ILE A 51 -7.95 -6.06 2.97
CA ILE A 51 -9.21 -6.80 2.90
C ILE A 51 -9.54 -7.12 1.44
N TRP A 52 -10.52 -7.99 1.23
CA TRP A 52 -10.89 -8.46 -0.10
C TRP A 52 -12.36 -8.15 -0.42
N SER A 53 -12.58 -7.70 -1.65
CA SER A 53 -13.90 -7.35 -2.19
C SER A 53 -13.96 -7.79 -3.64
N ASN A 54 -14.96 -8.62 -3.99
CA ASN A 54 -15.05 -9.29 -5.30
C ASN A 54 -13.72 -9.90 -5.79
N ASN A 55 -13.01 -10.61 -4.90
CA ASN A 55 -11.69 -11.23 -5.14
C ASN A 55 -10.57 -10.26 -5.54
N LYS A 56 -10.75 -8.96 -5.24
CA LYS A 56 -9.77 -7.90 -5.47
C LYS A 56 -9.33 -7.28 -4.15
N PRO A 57 -8.04 -6.93 -3.98
CA PRO A 57 -7.53 -6.39 -2.74
C PRO A 57 -7.93 -4.92 -2.56
N VAL A 58 -8.24 -4.58 -1.31
CA VAL A 58 -8.32 -3.21 -0.80
C VAL A 58 -7.21 -3.06 0.24
N VAL A 59 -6.19 -2.29 -0.11
CA VAL A 59 -4.95 -2.17 0.66
C VAL A 59 -4.90 -0.81 1.32
N SER A 60 -4.84 -0.77 2.65
CA SER A 60 -4.65 0.50 3.36
C SER A 60 -3.20 0.96 3.32
N CYS A 61 -2.99 2.27 3.46
CA CYS A 61 -1.65 2.83 3.66
C CYS A 61 -1.03 2.29 4.95
N ARG A 62 0.26 1.92 4.88
CA ARG A 62 1.03 1.46 6.04
C ARG A 62 1.90 2.56 6.60
N ASP A 63 2.63 3.24 5.71
CA ASP A 63 3.62 4.25 6.08
C ASP A 63 3.45 5.51 5.22
N LEU A 64 4.04 6.60 5.66
CA LEU A 64 4.00 7.90 5.02
C LEU A 64 5.42 8.37 4.69
N LEU A 65 5.52 9.22 3.68
CA LEU A 65 6.59 10.18 3.54
C LEU A 65 5.95 11.57 3.56
N TRP A 66 5.92 12.19 4.74
CA TRP A 66 5.20 13.43 5.00
C TRP A 66 5.89 14.21 6.12
N SER A 67 6.53 15.32 5.77
CA SER A 67 7.19 16.21 6.74
C SER A 67 6.26 16.64 7.90
N GLY A 68 6.72 16.44 9.13
CA GLY A 68 5.95 16.70 10.35
C GLY A 68 5.14 15.51 10.87
N LEU A 69 4.98 14.44 10.07
CA LEU A 69 4.31 13.19 10.48
C LEU A 69 5.27 12.00 10.42
N GLU A 70 5.91 11.78 9.27
CA GLU A 70 6.89 10.71 9.05
C GLU A 70 7.90 11.16 7.99
N ASP A 71 9.11 11.49 8.42
CA ASP A 71 10.20 11.88 7.52
C ASP A 71 10.94 10.66 6.93
N GLU A 72 11.92 10.91 6.07
CA GLU A 72 12.71 9.88 5.39
C GLU A 72 13.36 8.90 6.37
N ASN A 73 13.94 9.42 7.46
CA ASN A 73 14.66 8.58 8.43
C ASN A 73 13.67 7.73 9.24
N GLN A 74 12.53 8.30 9.63
CA GLN A 74 11.48 7.57 10.33
C GLN A 74 10.88 6.47 9.45
N LEU A 75 10.57 6.76 8.17
CA LEU A 75 10.07 5.78 7.21
C LEU A 75 11.04 4.62 7.03
N ILE A 76 12.33 4.92 6.81
CA ILE A 76 13.37 3.90 6.65
C ILE A 76 13.52 3.06 7.92
N SER A 77 13.47 3.69 9.09
CA SER A 77 13.51 3.01 10.39
C SER A 77 12.31 2.07 10.56
N ASN A 78 11.10 2.55 10.29
CA ASN A 78 9.86 1.77 10.38
C ASN A 78 9.90 0.52 9.49
N ILE A 79 10.35 0.66 8.24
CA ILE A 79 10.51 -0.47 7.31
C ILE A 79 11.56 -1.46 7.83
N ASN A 80 12.73 -0.99 8.25
CA ASN A 80 13.79 -1.88 8.75
C ASN A 80 13.39 -2.58 10.06
N ASN A 81 12.64 -1.91 10.94
CA ASN A 81 12.12 -2.52 12.17
C ASN A 81 11.16 -3.67 11.86
N ARG A 82 10.26 -3.51 10.89
CA ARG A 82 9.38 -4.60 10.44
C ARG A 82 10.16 -5.78 9.86
N ILE A 83 11.19 -5.51 9.06
CA ILE A 83 12.08 -6.54 8.51
C ILE A 83 12.79 -7.29 9.64
N ASN A 84 13.29 -6.58 10.64
CA ASN A 84 13.96 -7.17 11.80
C ASN A 84 13.00 -7.99 12.68
N SER A 85 11.72 -7.62 12.71
CA SER A 85 10.63 -8.40 13.33
C SER A 85 10.16 -9.59 12.49
N GLY A 86 10.78 -9.84 11.33
CA GLY A 86 10.51 -11.02 10.50
C GLY A 86 9.42 -10.84 9.43
N TYR A 87 8.85 -9.65 9.26
CA TYR A 87 7.83 -9.35 8.23
C TYR A 87 8.45 -9.25 6.83
N THR A 88 8.87 -10.41 6.31
CA THR A 88 9.54 -10.57 5.00
C THR A 88 8.98 -11.73 4.18
N ASN A 89 8.04 -12.50 4.73
CA ASN A 89 7.38 -13.59 4.03
C ASN A 89 6.34 -13.04 3.04
N ILE A 90 6.54 -13.29 1.75
CA ILE A 90 5.65 -12.80 0.68
C ILE A 90 4.20 -13.31 0.77
N ASN A 91 3.96 -14.39 1.54
CA ASN A 91 2.62 -14.93 1.77
C ASN A 91 1.94 -14.34 3.03
N ASP A 92 2.62 -13.42 3.73
CA ASP A 92 2.09 -12.66 4.87
C ASP A 92 1.76 -11.23 4.41
N PRO A 93 0.51 -10.74 4.61
CA PRO A 93 0.14 -9.36 4.30
C PRO A 93 1.02 -8.31 5.01
N ASN A 94 1.63 -8.63 6.15
CA ASN A 94 2.52 -7.71 6.87
C ASN A 94 3.86 -7.44 6.16
N SER A 95 4.20 -8.23 5.13
CA SER A 95 5.39 -8.03 4.31
C SER A 95 5.20 -7.01 3.19
N TYR A 96 4.01 -6.39 3.09
CA TYR A 96 3.68 -5.38 2.09
C TYR A 96 3.46 -4.00 2.74
N SER A 97 4.21 -3.00 2.26
CA SER A 97 4.05 -1.59 2.65
C SER A 97 3.58 -0.78 1.44
N PHE A 98 2.33 -0.31 1.46
CA PHE A 98 1.93 0.84 0.66
C PHE A 98 2.37 2.12 1.40
N VAL A 99 3.22 2.91 0.75
CA VAL A 99 3.75 4.18 1.29
C VAL A 99 3.10 5.35 0.55
N TYR A 100 2.45 6.24 1.28
CA TYR A 100 1.86 7.47 0.70
C TYR A 100 2.83 8.65 0.83
N ILE A 101 3.10 9.32 -0.29
CA ILE A 101 4.04 10.44 -0.37
C ILE A 101 3.25 11.74 -0.45
N HIS A 102 3.42 12.62 0.53
CA HIS A 102 2.76 13.92 0.53
C HIS A 102 3.50 14.91 -0.36
N VAL A 103 2.88 15.25 -1.49
CA VAL A 103 3.49 16.02 -2.57
C VAL A 103 3.82 17.48 -2.23
N TRP A 104 3.15 18.07 -1.22
CA TRP A 104 3.41 19.47 -0.85
C TRP A 104 4.56 19.63 0.15
N SER A 105 5.02 18.55 0.77
CA SER A 105 6.14 18.58 1.71
C SER A 105 7.34 17.77 1.26
N ASN A 106 7.31 17.22 0.04
CA ASN A 106 8.39 16.42 -0.52
C ASN A 106 8.65 16.77 -1.98
N THR A 107 9.88 16.52 -2.39
CA THR A 107 10.36 16.59 -3.77
C THR A 107 10.82 15.21 -4.21
N MET A 108 11.16 15.06 -5.50
CA MET A 108 11.75 13.83 -6.00
C MET A 108 13.11 13.51 -5.37
N ASP A 109 13.83 14.49 -4.83
CA ASP A 109 15.09 14.24 -4.12
C ASP A 109 14.86 13.48 -2.81
N ASN A 110 13.79 13.82 -2.08
CA ASN A 110 13.39 13.11 -0.85
C ASN A 110 13.03 11.65 -1.18
N VAL A 111 12.24 11.45 -2.25
CA VAL A 111 11.86 10.10 -2.72
C VAL A 111 13.09 9.31 -3.16
N TYR A 112 14.01 9.93 -3.91
CA TYR A 112 15.24 9.30 -4.37
C TYR A 112 16.15 8.89 -3.21
N ASP A 113 16.30 9.72 -2.19
CA ASP A 113 17.08 9.40 -1.00
C ASP A 113 16.52 8.17 -0.26
N VAL A 114 15.20 8.14 -0.01
CA VAL A 114 14.53 6.99 0.60
C VAL A 114 14.74 5.72 -0.22
N VAL A 115 14.48 5.78 -1.54
CA VAL A 115 14.63 4.64 -2.45
C VAL A 115 16.07 4.12 -2.42
N ASN A 116 17.07 5.00 -2.50
CA ASN A 116 18.48 4.61 -2.46
C ASN A 116 18.89 3.97 -1.15
N LYS A 117 18.43 4.51 -0.02
CA LYS A 117 18.76 3.95 1.30
C LYS A 117 18.11 2.59 1.50
N LEU A 118 16.84 2.43 1.11
CA LEU A 118 16.12 1.16 1.20
C LEU A 118 16.68 0.08 0.25
N ASN A 119 17.09 0.46 -0.97
CA ASN A 119 17.68 -0.46 -1.94
C ASN A 119 19.02 -1.09 -1.48
N LYS A 120 19.67 -0.53 -0.45
CA LYS A 120 20.85 -1.16 0.17
C LYS A 120 20.51 -2.42 0.96
N ASN A 121 19.25 -2.59 1.36
CA ASN A 121 18.78 -3.77 2.07
C ASN A 121 18.25 -4.80 1.07
N PRO A 122 18.91 -5.96 0.86
CA PRO A 122 18.49 -6.96 -0.14
C PRO A 122 17.14 -7.62 0.18
N LYS A 123 16.60 -7.44 1.39
CA LYS A 123 15.26 -7.92 1.77
C LYS A 123 14.15 -6.96 1.35
N VAL A 124 14.49 -5.77 0.84
CA VAL A 124 13.52 -4.79 0.36
C VAL A 124 13.45 -4.84 -1.16
N LYS A 125 12.24 -4.83 -1.70
CA LYS A 125 12.00 -4.64 -3.13
C LYS A 125 10.98 -3.52 -3.32
N ILE A 126 11.45 -2.40 -3.86
CA ILE A 126 10.58 -1.28 -4.26
C ILE A 126 10.03 -1.57 -5.65
N VAL A 127 8.73 -1.40 -5.81
CA VAL A 127 8.01 -1.69 -7.07
C VAL A 127 7.01 -0.57 -7.38
N THR A 128 6.53 -0.53 -8.62
CA THR A 128 5.43 0.36 -9.02
C THR A 128 4.12 -0.07 -8.34
N PRO A 129 3.14 0.84 -8.19
CA PRO A 129 1.82 0.52 -7.62
C PRO A 129 1.13 -0.67 -8.31
N ASP A 130 1.20 -0.76 -9.65
CA ASP A 130 0.57 -1.89 -10.37
C ASP A 130 1.25 -3.23 -10.06
N ASN A 131 2.58 -3.25 -10.00
CA ASN A 131 3.31 -4.45 -9.63
C ASN A 131 3.09 -4.82 -8.15
N PHE A 132 2.95 -3.84 -7.27
CA PHE A 132 2.58 -4.05 -5.87
C PHE A 132 1.23 -4.79 -5.76
N MET A 133 0.20 -4.29 -6.46
CA MET A 133 -1.13 -4.91 -6.45
C MET A 133 -1.12 -6.32 -7.06
N LYS A 134 -0.37 -6.53 -8.15
CA LYS A 134 -0.20 -7.86 -8.76
C LYS A 134 0.49 -8.85 -7.82
N LEU A 135 1.50 -8.42 -7.06
CA LEU A 135 2.17 -9.27 -6.09
C LEU A 135 1.24 -9.68 -4.95
N ILE A 136 0.44 -8.74 -4.44
CA ILE A 136 -0.61 -9.03 -3.42
C ILE A 136 -1.62 -10.03 -3.97
N GLN A 137 -2.18 -9.77 -5.15
CA GLN A 137 -3.15 -10.68 -5.78
C GLN A 137 -2.57 -12.09 -5.93
N ARG A 138 -1.35 -12.20 -6.47
CA ARG A 138 -0.73 -13.49 -6.76
C ARG A 138 -0.39 -14.27 -5.49
N ASN A 139 0.13 -13.61 -4.47
CA ASN A 139 0.72 -14.30 -3.32
C ASN A 139 -0.28 -14.48 -2.16
N LEU A 140 -1.34 -13.68 -2.09
CA LEU A 140 -2.28 -13.67 -0.95
C LEU A 140 -3.71 -14.11 -1.29
N ALA A 141 -4.10 -14.20 -2.58
CA ALA A 141 -5.48 -14.57 -2.94
C ALA A 141 -5.84 -16.02 -2.56
N GLU A 142 -4.91 -16.96 -2.70
CA GLU A 142 -5.16 -18.38 -2.36
C GLU A 142 -5.43 -18.58 -0.85
N ASN A 143 -4.81 -17.74 -0.01
CA ASN A 143 -4.98 -17.76 1.44
C ASN A 143 -6.38 -17.27 1.92
N GLN A 144 -7.26 -16.84 1.01
CA GLN A 144 -8.65 -16.48 1.31
C GLN A 144 -9.61 -17.68 1.30
N SER A 145 -9.15 -18.85 0.86
CA SER A 145 -9.98 -20.05 0.62
C SER A 145 -9.92 -21.08 1.76
N LEU A 146 -9.28 -20.73 2.88
CA LEU A 146 -9.13 -21.52 4.11
C LEU A 146 -9.86 -20.84 5.26
#